data_AF-A0AAP0RE53-F1
#
_entry.id   AF-A0AAP0RE53-F1
#
_cell.length_a   1.000
_cell.length_b   1.000
_cell.length_c   1.000
_cell.angle_alpha   90.00
_cell.angle_beta   90.00
_cell.angle_gamma   90.00
#
_symmetry.space_group_name_H-M   'P 1'
#
loop_
_entity.id
_entity.type
_entity.pdbx_description
1 polymer ?
#
loop_
_entity_poly.entity_id
_entity_poly.type
_entity_poly.pdbx_seq_one_letter_code
_entity_poly.pdbx_strand_id
1 'polypeptide(L)'
;MESWVPLFDIFLNSPSPEADASRWLQQSFDASSSSSSSTITTASFLSLLTKPSDAIVADPSSSPPHKKKVLWIQTLPNAVQSRILSFLTLERRRFCTRDLSKLAMNILSGKQEVDFWVKKAARNLLDTLSETNYEWVYGLSLDSVEERVEDEFESGTQLA
;
A
#
# COMPACT_ATOMS: atom_id res chain seq x y z
N MET A 1 1.94 -15.88 -8.53
CA MET A 1 0.61 -16.03 -7.88
C MET A 1 0.72 -16.96 -6.69
N GLU A 2 1.41 -18.10 -6.83
CA GLU A 2 1.64 -19.10 -5.78
C GLU A 2 2.27 -18.53 -4.49
N SER A 3 3.22 -17.59 -4.60
CA SER A 3 3.85 -16.94 -3.46
C SER A 3 2.89 -16.18 -2.53
N TRP A 4 1.74 -15.75 -3.04
CA TRP A 4 0.75 -14.98 -2.29
C TRP A 4 -0.45 -15.83 -1.85
N VAL A 5 -0.52 -17.10 -2.25
CA VAL A 5 -1.62 -18.01 -1.88
C VAL A 5 -1.78 -18.13 -0.37
N PRO A 6 -0.70 -18.30 0.44
CA PRO A 6 -0.85 -18.36 1.90
C PRO A 6 -1.47 -17.07 2.49
N LEU A 7 -1.14 -15.91 1.93
CA LEU A 7 -1.72 -14.65 2.37
C LEU A 7 -3.23 -14.55 2.06
N PHE A 8 -3.67 -15.02 0.90
CA PHE A 8 -5.09 -15.06 0.57
C PHE A 8 -5.86 -16.09 1.39
N ASP A 9 -5.23 -17.21 1.73
CA ASP A 9 -5.81 -18.21 2.63
C ASP A 9 -6.09 -17.61 4.01
N ILE A 10 -5.17 -16.80 4.55
CA ILE A 10 -5.39 -16.05 5.79
C ILE A 10 -6.60 -15.11 5.65
N PHE A 11 -6.70 -14.34 4.57
CA PHE A 11 -7.85 -13.44 4.37
C PHE A 11 -9.19 -14.16 4.28
N LEU A 12 -9.20 -15.41 3.83
CA LEU A 12 -10.41 -16.22 3.71
C LEU A 12 -10.78 -16.88 5.05
N ASN A 13 -9.80 -17.47 5.74
CA ASN A 13 -10.05 -18.45 6.79
C ASN A 13 -9.71 -17.98 8.20
N SER A 14 -8.89 -16.93 8.37
CA SER A 14 -8.50 -16.47 9.70
C SER A 14 -9.63 -15.69 10.41
N PRO A 15 -9.80 -15.87 11.74
CA PRO A 15 -10.66 -15.02 12.56
C PRO A 15 -10.11 -13.60 12.76
N SER A 16 -8.80 -13.40 12.59
CA SER A 16 -8.09 -12.11 12.71
C SER A 16 -7.21 -11.86 11.48
N PRO A 17 -7.82 -11.69 10.30
CA PRO A 17 -7.12 -11.78 9.02
C PRO A 17 -6.05 -10.71 8.85
N GLU A 18 -6.26 -9.47 9.28
CA GLU A 18 -5.27 -8.40 9.15
C GLU A 18 -4.03 -8.67 10.02
N ALA A 19 -4.21 -9.07 11.28
CA ALA A 19 -3.10 -9.30 12.21
C ALA A 19 -2.25 -10.52 11.79
N ASP A 20 -2.91 -11.60 11.37
CA ASP A 20 -2.20 -12.80 10.90
C ASP A 20 -1.51 -12.56 9.56
N ALA A 21 -2.13 -11.78 8.66
CA ALA A 21 -1.52 -11.35 7.41
C ALA A 21 -0.26 -10.51 7.65
N SER A 22 -0.31 -9.57 8.61
CA SER A 22 0.85 -8.77 9.04
C SER A 22 1.99 -9.65 9.55
N ARG A 23 1.68 -10.62 10.40
CA ARG A 23 2.67 -11.57 10.93
C ARG A 23 3.31 -12.39 9.82
N TRP A 24 2.49 -12.91 8.91
CA TRP A 24 2.98 -13.67 7.75
C TRP A 24 3.87 -12.82 6.84
N LEU A 25 3.49 -11.57 6.58
CA LEU A 25 4.26 -10.65 5.74
C LEU A 25 5.63 -10.39 6.37
N GLN A 26 5.68 -10.13 7.68
CA GLN A 26 6.93 -9.91 8.41
C GLN A 26 7.86 -11.14 8.34
N GLN A 27 7.32 -12.32 8.64
CA GLN A 27 8.08 -13.57 8.56
C GLN A 27 8.62 -13.86 7.15
N SER A 28 7.86 -13.52 6.12
CA SER A 28 8.26 -13.72 4.73
C SER A 28 9.47 -12.85 4.34
N PHE A 29 9.57 -11.62 4.85
CA PHE A 29 10.72 -10.74 4.65
C PHE A 29 11.96 -11.20 5.43
N ASP A 30 11.76 -11.65 6.67
CA ASP A 30 12.85 -12.14 7.53
C ASP A 30 13.46 -13.43 6.95
N ALA A 31 12.62 -14.35 6.45
CA ALA A 31 13.07 -15.58 5.80
C ALA A 31 13.81 -15.32 4.48
N SER A 32 13.35 -14.33 3.69
CA SER A 32 14.01 -13.92 2.44
C SER A 32 15.41 -13.34 2.66
N SER A 33 15.68 -12.79 3.85
CA SER A 33 17.00 -12.27 4.21
C SER A 33 18.01 -13.38 4.54
N SER A 34 17.53 -14.58 4.86
CA SER A 34 18.35 -15.74 5.27
C SER A 34 18.44 -16.84 4.21
N SER A 35 17.54 -16.87 3.23
CA SER A 35 17.45 -17.94 2.22
C SER A 35 17.26 -17.36 0.82
N SER A 36 18.00 -17.84 -0.18
CA SER A 36 17.95 -17.44 -1.59
C SER A 36 16.68 -17.84 -2.36
N SER A 37 15.57 -18.10 -1.66
CA SER A 37 14.30 -18.53 -2.25
C SER A 37 13.39 -17.32 -2.51
N SER A 38 12.94 -17.18 -3.77
CA SER A 38 11.90 -16.28 -4.28
C SER A 38 11.58 -15.03 -3.43
N THR A 39 12.12 -13.87 -3.84
CA THR A 39 11.88 -12.59 -3.17
C THR A 39 10.41 -12.16 -3.26
N ILE A 40 9.68 -12.27 -2.15
CA ILE A 40 8.37 -11.63 -2.00
C ILE A 40 8.59 -10.11 -1.94
N THR A 41 7.93 -9.37 -2.83
CA THR A 41 7.98 -7.91 -2.84
C THR A 41 6.58 -7.32 -2.72
N THR A 42 6.40 -6.28 -1.92
CA THR A 42 5.10 -5.59 -1.78
C THR A 42 4.61 -5.03 -3.12
N ALA A 43 5.52 -4.63 -4.01
CA ALA A 43 5.20 -4.23 -5.38
C ALA A 43 4.54 -5.36 -6.19
N SER A 44 5.03 -6.61 -6.07
CA SER A 44 4.42 -7.75 -6.77
C SER A 44 3.01 -8.06 -6.25
N PHE A 45 2.73 -7.81 -4.97
CA PHE A 45 1.39 -7.93 -4.41
C PHE A 45 0.43 -6.87 -4.97
N LEU A 46 0.83 -5.60 -4.97
CA LEU A 46 -0.01 -4.53 -5.55
C LEU A 46 -0.22 -4.72 -7.06
N SER A 47 0.80 -5.18 -7.78
CA SER A 47 0.68 -5.52 -9.19
C SER A 47 -0.35 -6.63 -9.42
N LEU A 48 -0.39 -7.64 -8.55
CA LEU A 48 -1.40 -8.69 -8.60
C LEU A 48 -2.81 -8.12 -8.36
N LEU A 49 -3.00 -7.30 -7.32
CA LEU A 49 -4.30 -6.71 -6.97
C LEU A 49 -4.83 -5.78 -8.07
N THR A 50 -3.93 -5.03 -8.72
CA THR A 50 -4.26 -4.06 -9.78
C THR A 50 -4.31 -4.67 -11.18
N LYS A 51 -3.98 -5.96 -11.33
CA LYS A 51 -4.01 -6.63 -12.63
C LYS A 51 -5.42 -6.53 -13.23
N PRO A 52 -5.57 -6.05 -14.47
CA PRO A 52 -6.87 -6.03 -15.12
C PRO A 52 -7.36 -7.47 -15.33
N SER A 53 -8.62 -7.71 -15.00
CA SER A 53 -9.33 -8.96 -15.19
C SER A 53 -10.51 -8.72 -16.14
N ASP A 54 -10.65 -9.59 -17.14
CA ASP A 54 -11.76 -9.57 -18.07
C ASP A 54 -12.97 -10.28 -17.44
N ALA A 55 -13.60 -9.64 -16.45
CA ALA A 55 -14.87 -10.11 -15.93
C ALA A 55 -15.98 -9.68 -16.89
N ILE A 56 -16.65 -10.66 -17.52
CA ILE A 56 -17.84 -10.41 -18.33
C ILE A 56 -18.99 -10.10 -17.37
N VAL A 57 -19.27 -8.81 -17.15
CA VAL A 57 -20.51 -8.40 -16.50
C VAL A 57 -21.59 -8.47 -17.57
N ALA A 58 -22.39 -9.54 -17.55
CA ALA A 58 -23.58 -9.64 -18.37
C ALA A 58 -24.61 -8.64 -17.83
N ASP A 59 -24.68 -7.46 -18.45
CA ASP A 59 -25.81 -6.56 -18.28
C ASP A 59 -26.90 -7.03 -19.27
N PRO A 60 -28.02 -7.60 -18.80
CA PRO A 60 -29.06 -8.13 -19.68
C PRO A 60 -29.74 -7.04 -20.54
N SER A 61 -29.47 -5.75 -20.27
CA SER A 61 -30.03 -4.62 -21.00
C SER A 61 -29.12 -3.98 -22.05
N SER A 62 -27.82 -4.35 -22.15
CA SER A 62 -26.90 -3.74 -23.13
C SER A 62 -26.41 -4.75 -24.17
N SER A 63 -26.85 -4.58 -25.42
CA SER A 63 -26.22 -5.20 -26.58
C SER A 63 -25.33 -4.15 -27.26
N PRO A 64 -24.01 -4.35 -27.43
CA PRO A 64 -23.22 -5.57 -27.20
C PRO A 64 -22.68 -5.70 -25.76
N PRO A 65 -22.23 -6.90 -25.32
CA PRO A 65 -21.65 -7.11 -24.00
C PRO A 65 -20.39 -6.24 -23.84
N HIS A 66 -20.47 -5.22 -22.98
CA HIS A 66 -19.32 -4.39 -22.65
C HIS A 66 -18.35 -5.18 -21.78
N LYS A 67 -17.16 -5.51 -22.32
CA LYS A 67 -16.04 -6.01 -21.52
C LYS A 67 -15.58 -4.89 -20.59
N LYS A 68 -16.02 -4.92 -19.33
CA LYS A 68 -15.56 -3.98 -18.29
C LYS A 68 -14.28 -4.56 -17.71
N LYS A 69 -13.16 -3.85 -17.92
CA LYS A 69 -11.89 -4.17 -17.24
C LYS A 69 -12.07 -3.85 -15.76
N VAL A 70 -12.15 -4.87 -14.93
CA VAL A 70 -12.17 -4.75 -13.47
C VAL A 70 -10.80 -5.11 -12.91
N LEU A 71 -10.47 -4.62 -11.73
CA LEU A 71 -9.22 -5.04 -11.07
C LEU A 71 -9.38 -6.47 -10.54
N TRP A 72 -8.29 -7.23 -10.46
CA TRP A 72 -8.32 -8.59 -9.91
C TRP A 72 -8.87 -8.62 -8.48
N ILE A 73 -8.52 -7.65 -7.64
CA ILE A 73 -9.10 -7.54 -6.29
C ILE A 73 -10.64 -7.47 -6.32
N GLN A 74 -11.23 -6.81 -7.32
CA GLN A 74 -12.68 -6.66 -7.44
C GLN A 74 -13.40 -7.96 -7.84
N THR A 75 -12.66 -9.00 -8.25
CA THR A 75 -13.23 -10.33 -8.51
C THR A 75 -13.34 -11.20 -7.26
N LEU A 76 -12.77 -10.75 -6.13
CA LEU A 76 -12.83 -11.46 -4.86
C LEU A 76 -14.16 -11.20 -4.14
N PRO A 77 -14.57 -12.05 -3.17
CA PRO A 77 -15.72 -11.75 -2.32
C PRO A 77 -15.56 -10.40 -1.59
N ASN A 78 -16.64 -9.64 -1.43
CA ASN A 78 -16.59 -8.30 -0.83
C ASN A 78 -15.91 -8.27 0.55
N ALA A 79 -16.14 -9.29 1.37
CA ALA A 79 -15.48 -9.43 2.68
C ALA A 79 -13.95 -9.59 2.56
N VAL A 80 -13.47 -10.27 1.52
CA VAL A 80 -12.03 -10.44 1.27
C VAL A 80 -11.44 -9.14 0.74
N GLN A 81 -12.15 -8.45 -0.15
CA GLN A 81 -11.73 -7.13 -0.64
C GLN A 81 -11.54 -6.13 0.50
N SER A 82 -12.52 -6.03 1.41
CA SER A 82 -12.44 -5.11 2.54
C SER A 82 -11.32 -5.47 3.51
N ARG A 83 -11.12 -6.76 3.82
CA ARG A 83 -10.00 -7.26 4.63
C ARG A 83 -8.64 -6.92 4.03
N ILE A 84 -8.46 -7.13 2.72
CA ILE A 84 -7.22 -6.78 2.02
C ILE A 84 -6.95 -5.28 2.12
N LEU A 85 -7.95 -4.44 1.90
CA LEU A 85 -7.80 -2.99 1.98
C LEU A 85 -7.47 -2.53 3.41
N SER A 86 -8.12 -3.09 4.43
CA SER A 86 -7.80 -2.83 5.84
C SER A 86 -6.37 -3.23 6.18
N PHE A 87 -5.92 -4.38 5.71
CA PHE A 87 -4.54 -4.83 5.85
C PHE A 87 -3.55 -3.87 5.18
N LEU A 88 -3.85 -3.39 3.97
CA LEU A 88 -3.00 -2.40 3.29
C LEU A 88 -2.92 -1.07 4.04
N THR A 89 -3.99 -0.65 4.72
CA THR A 89 -3.97 0.53 5.59
C THR A 89 -3.08 0.32 6.82
N LEU A 90 -3.15 -0.88 7.42
CA LEU A 90 -2.34 -1.25 8.58
C LEU A 90 -0.85 -1.30 8.23
N GLU A 91 -0.49 -2.03 7.16
CA GLU A 91 0.90 -2.24 6.71
C GLU A 91 1.40 -1.17 5.73
N ARG A 92 0.72 -0.02 5.62
CA ARG A 92 0.98 1.02 4.62
C ARG A 92 2.46 1.42 4.48
N ARG A 93 3.21 1.39 5.59
CA ARG A 93 4.64 1.75 5.64
C ARG A 93 5.53 0.82 4.79
N ARG A 94 5.07 -0.38 4.48
CA ARG A 94 5.78 -1.38 3.66
C ARG A 94 5.46 -1.28 2.16
N PHE A 95 4.48 -0.46 1.79
CA PHE A 95 3.96 -0.34 0.43
C PHE A 95 4.26 1.04 -0.14
N CYS A 96 4.32 1.13 -1.48
CA CYS A 96 4.44 2.42 -2.14
C CYS A 96 3.14 3.22 -2.00
N THR A 97 3.20 4.37 -1.31
CA THR A 97 2.06 5.28 -1.11
C THR A 97 1.35 5.62 -2.41
N ARG A 98 2.10 5.92 -3.48
CA ARG A 98 1.53 6.27 -4.79
C ARG A 98 0.69 5.13 -5.37
N ASP A 99 1.17 3.90 -5.26
CA ASP A 99 0.49 2.73 -5.81
C ASP A 99 -0.73 2.34 -4.97
N LEU A 100 -0.66 2.51 -3.64
CA LEU A 100 -1.81 2.37 -2.75
C LEU A 100 -2.91 3.39 -3.04
N SER A 101 -2.55 4.67 -3.18
CA SER A 101 -3.51 5.72 -3.52
C SER A 101 -4.16 5.44 -4.86
N LYS A 102 -3.37 5.01 -5.86
CA LYS A 102 -3.89 4.65 -7.18
C LYS A 102 -4.86 3.47 -7.12
N LEU A 103 -4.55 2.43 -6.33
CA LEU A 103 -5.45 1.30 -6.11
C LEU A 103 -6.79 1.75 -5.50
N ALA A 104 -6.74 2.51 -4.42
CA ALA A 104 -7.93 2.97 -3.72
C ALA A 104 -8.79 3.90 -4.58
N MET A 105 -8.18 4.84 -5.32
CA MET A 105 -8.88 5.69 -6.28
C MET A 105 -9.55 4.86 -7.38
N ASN A 106 -8.86 3.86 -7.94
CA ASN A 106 -9.46 3.02 -8.99
C ASN A 106 -10.68 2.23 -8.48
N ILE A 107 -10.67 1.78 -7.22
CA ILE A 107 -11.81 1.10 -6.60
C ILE A 107 -12.98 2.08 -6.40
N LEU A 108 -12.71 3.30 -5.95
CA LEU A 108 -13.75 4.30 -5.66
C LEU A 108 -14.33 4.97 -6.92
N SER A 109 -13.51 5.18 -7.94
CA SER A 109 -13.91 5.76 -9.23
C SER A 109 -14.44 4.73 -10.22
N GLY A 110 -14.44 3.44 -9.85
CA GLY A 110 -14.95 2.37 -10.67
C GLY A 110 -16.42 2.57 -11.05
N LYS A 111 -16.75 2.26 -12.31
CA LYS A 111 -18.16 2.28 -12.79
C LYS A 111 -19.00 1.14 -12.20
N GLN A 112 -18.36 0.17 -11.54
CA GLN A 112 -19.03 -0.94 -10.89
C GLN A 112 -19.46 -0.53 -9.49
N GLU A 113 -20.68 -0.90 -9.12
CA GLU A 113 -21.11 -0.71 -7.75
C GLU A 113 -20.30 -1.60 -6.82
N VAL A 114 -19.47 -0.96 -6.00
CA VAL A 114 -18.66 -1.61 -4.96
C VAL A 114 -19.45 -1.64 -3.65
N ASP A 115 -19.33 -2.73 -2.90
CA ASP A 115 -19.95 -2.90 -1.59
C ASP A 115 -19.58 -1.79 -0.60
N PHE A 116 -20.48 -1.50 0.35
CA PHE A 116 -20.29 -0.45 1.36
C PHE A 116 -19.00 -0.63 2.15
N TRP A 117 -18.68 -1.85 2.60
CA TRP A 117 -17.49 -2.11 3.41
C TRP A 117 -16.20 -1.95 2.62
N VAL A 118 -16.23 -2.33 1.34
CA VAL A 118 -15.10 -2.16 0.42
C VAL A 118 -14.87 -0.67 0.13
N LYS A 119 -15.94 0.10 -0.14
CA LYS A 119 -15.86 1.56 -0.29
C LYS A 119 -15.32 2.23 0.97
N LYS A 120 -15.79 1.82 2.14
CA LYS A 120 -15.32 2.34 3.44
C LYS A 120 -13.83 2.07 3.64
N ALA A 121 -13.38 0.84 3.40
CA ALA A 121 -11.98 0.46 3.54
C ALA A 121 -11.08 1.21 2.55
N ALA A 122 -11.50 1.38 1.31
CA ALA A 122 -10.76 2.14 0.30
C ALA A 122 -10.64 3.63 0.64
N ARG A 123 -11.70 4.26 1.17
CA ARG A 123 -11.63 5.64 1.66
C ARG A 123 -10.68 5.78 2.83
N ASN A 124 -10.82 4.89 3.82
CA ASN A 124 -9.94 4.88 5.00
C ASN A 124 -8.47 4.76 4.61
N LEU A 125 -8.15 3.94 3.59
CA LEU A 125 -6.81 3.84 3.03
C LEU A 125 -6.32 5.20 2.49
N LEU A 126 -7.12 5.90 1.68
CA LEU A 126 -6.74 7.23 1.15
C LEU A 126 -6.57 8.29 2.24
N ASP A 127 -7.47 8.31 3.21
CA ASP A 127 -7.45 9.28 4.31
C ASP A 127 -6.16 9.10 5.12
N THR A 128 -5.84 7.85 5.48
CA THR A 128 -4.62 7.51 6.24
C THR A 128 -3.34 7.87 5.47
N LEU A 129 -3.31 7.67 4.15
CA LEU A 129 -2.14 8.04 3.32
C LEU A 129 -1.94 9.56 3.24
N SER A 130 -3.04 10.32 3.26
CA SER A 130 -3.01 11.78 3.22
C SER A 130 -2.43 12.37 4.52
N GLU A 131 -2.79 11.80 5.67
CA GLU A 131 -2.23 12.17 6.97
C GLU A 131 -0.71 11.93 7.04
N THR A 132 -0.24 10.79 6.51
CA THR A 132 1.21 10.47 6.53
C THR A 132 2.06 11.34 5.61
N ASN A 133 1.48 11.91 4.55
CA ASN A 133 2.19 12.88 3.69
C ASN A 133 2.50 14.18 4.45
N TYR A 134 1.66 14.56 5.41
CA TYR A 134 1.95 15.68 6.30
C TYR A 134 3.12 15.31 7.23
N GLU A 135 3.04 14.14 7.89
CA GLU A 135 4.05 13.69 8.87
C GLU A 135 5.46 13.48 8.29
N TRP A 136 5.59 12.96 7.06
CA TRP A 136 6.91 12.76 6.42
C TRP A 136 7.59 14.07 6.00
N VAL A 137 6.82 15.12 5.68
CA VAL A 137 7.36 16.44 5.34
C VAL A 137 7.91 17.15 6.59
N TYR A 138 7.33 16.94 7.77
CA TYR A 138 7.89 17.46 9.03
C TYR A 138 9.07 16.62 9.55
N GLY A 139 9.19 15.35 9.15
CA GLY A 139 10.30 14.46 9.55
C GLY A 139 11.59 14.61 8.74
N LEU A 140 11.58 15.34 7.62
CA LEU A 140 12.76 15.61 6.79
C LEU A 140 13.31 17.04 6.92
N SER A 141 12.78 17.85 7.85
CA SER A 141 13.16 19.25 8.02
C SER A 141 13.74 19.57 9.41
N LEU A 142 14.50 18.66 10.01
CA LEU A 142 15.19 18.95 11.28
C LEU A 142 16.51 18.19 11.46
N ASP A 143 17.37 18.14 10.45
CA ASP A 143 18.81 17.91 10.67
C ASP A 143 19.65 18.34 9.46
N SER A 144 19.93 19.64 9.31
CA SER A 144 21.05 20.14 8.49
C SER A 144 21.15 21.67 8.59
N VAL A 145 21.75 22.18 9.68
CA VAL A 145 22.83 23.19 9.59
C VAL A 145 23.48 23.30 10.97
N GLU A 146 24.35 22.33 11.28
CA GLU A 146 25.44 22.58 12.23
C GLU A 146 26.64 22.97 11.39
N GLU A 147 26.73 24.26 11.02
CA GLU A 147 27.96 24.82 10.47
C GLU A 147 28.51 25.85 11.46
N ARG A 148 29.68 25.49 11.96
CA ARG A 148 30.52 26.13 12.97
C ARG A 148 30.77 27.59 12.60
N VAL A 149 30.50 28.50 13.52
CA VAL A 149 31.17 29.81 13.48
C VAL A 149 32.55 29.59 14.08
N GLU A 150 33.55 29.56 13.22
CA GLU A 150 34.96 29.44 13.57
C GLU A 150 35.43 30.68 14.35
N ASP A 151 36.11 30.43 15.48
CA ASP A 151 36.90 31.40 16.23
C ASP A 151 38.09 31.85 15.36
N GLU A 152 38.08 33.09 14.87
CA GLU A 152 39.26 33.73 14.27
C GLU A 152 39.25 35.24 14.57
N PHE A 153 39.77 35.64 15.73
CA PHE A 153 40.32 36.99 15.94
C PHE A 153 41.56 36.91 16.83
N GLU A 154 42.64 36.40 16.26
CA GLU A 154 43.99 36.65 16.75
C GLU A 154 44.87 37.06 15.57
N SER A 155 45.13 38.37 15.46
CA SER A 155 46.41 38.93 14.99
C SER A 155 46.31 40.44 14.83
N GLY A 156 47.23 41.17 15.45
CA GLY A 156 47.41 42.59 15.14
C GLY A 156 48.26 43.43 16.09
N THR A 157 49.49 43.00 16.39
CA THR A 157 50.71 43.85 16.46
C THR A 157 50.66 45.22 17.18
N GLN A 158 51.29 45.26 18.36
CA GLN A 158 52.49 46.05 18.71
C GLN A 158 52.63 47.49 18.18
N LEU A 159 52.87 48.46 19.07
CA LEU A 159 53.91 49.49 18.91
C LEU A 159 54.12 50.34 20.19
N ALA A 160 55.42 50.48 20.51
CA ALA A 160 56.14 51.51 21.30
C ALA A 160 55.83 51.67 22.80
#